data_AF-A0A6A6RH18-F1
#
_entry.id   AF-A0A6A6RH18-F1
#
_cell.length_a   1.000
_cell.length_b   1.000
_cell.length_c   1.000
_cell.angle_alpha   90.00
_cell.angle_beta   90.00
_cell.angle_gamma   90.00
#
_symmetry.space_group_name_H-M   'P 1'
#
loop_
_entity.id
_entity.type
_entity.pdbx_description
1 polymer ?
#
loop_
_entity_poly.entity_id
_entity_poly.type
_entity_poly.pdbx_seq_one_letter_code
_entity_poly.pdbx_strand_id
1 'polypeptide(L)'
;MQTQPITKNWYSAFTETGLHDWLQANGVGNGPLSFAGVTTNNCILATLTDAFFQRYLVRVIRECVGAVNKKSEVEAFKEIERYYGSTVRAESMIQSSSTDRVEEAEADVADPFSPA
;
A
#
# COMPACT_ATOMS: atom_id res chain seq x y z
N MET A 1 19.85 -3.02 2.80
CA MET A 1 18.69 -2.33 2.19
C MET A 1 19.22 -1.18 1.36
N GLN A 2 18.99 -1.19 0.04
CA GLN A 2 19.30 -0.05 -0.82
C GLN A 2 18.07 0.86 -0.88
N THR A 3 18.26 2.17 -0.73
CA THR A 3 17.20 3.17 -0.89
C THR A 3 17.33 3.82 -2.27
N GLN A 4 16.20 4.09 -2.92
CA GLN A 4 16.15 4.75 -4.22
C GLN A 4 15.21 5.96 -4.16
N PRO A 5 15.73 7.19 -4.24
CA PRO A 5 14.90 8.38 -4.29
C PRO A 5 14.24 8.51 -5.66
N ILE A 6 12.93 8.78 -5.67
CA ILE A 6 12.15 8.98 -6.89
C ILE A 6 11.57 10.39 -6.88
N THR A 7 11.77 11.11 -7.99
CA THR A 7 11.10 12.39 -8.23
C THR A 7 9.83 12.12 -9.01
N LYS A 8 8.69 12.65 -8.55
CA LYS A 8 7.38 12.49 -9.20
C LYS A 8 6.79 13.85 -9.55
N ASN A 9 6.19 13.95 -10.72
CA ASN A 9 5.46 15.14 -11.17
C ASN A 9 3.94 15.02 -10.97
N TRP A 10 3.47 13.81 -10.64
CA TRP A 10 2.06 13.48 -10.43
C TRP A 10 1.79 13.02 -9.00
N TYR A 11 0.51 12.84 -8.65
CA TYR A 11 0.15 12.35 -7.31
C TYR A 11 0.67 10.94 -7.05
N SER A 12 0.47 10.02 -8.01
CA SER A 12 1.03 8.68 -7.94
C SER A 12 2.54 8.68 -8.15
N ALA A 13 3.25 7.89 -7.34
CA ALA A 13 4.68 7.63 -7.51
C ALA A 13 4.99 6.61 -8.62
N PHE A 14 3.99 5.98 -9.25
CA PHE A 14 4.18 5.07 -10.38
C PHE A 14 4.18 5.79 -11.73
N THR A 15 3.40 6.86 -11.85
CA THR A 15 3.22 7.60 -13.10
C THR A 15 4.53 8.26 -13.53
N GLU A 16 5.09 7.82 -14.66
CA GLU A 16 6.28 8.40 -15.30
C GLU A 16 7.58 8.35 -14.45
N THR A 17 7.70 7.39 -13.52
CA THR A 17 8.88 7.30 -12.62
C THR A 17 9.76 6.06 -12.81
N GLY A 18 9.24 5.01 -13.46
CA GLY A 18 9.90 3.69 -13.52
C GLY A 18 9.89 2.91 -12.19
N LEU A 19 9.09 3.34 -11.20
CA LEU A 19 9.02 2.67 -9.89
C LEU A 19 8.60 1.18 -10.02
N HIS A 20 7.65 0.87 -10.91
CA HIS A 20 7.20 -0.51 -11.12
C HIS A 20 8.36 -1.41 -11.56
N ASP A 21 9.10 -0.99 -12.59
CA ASP A 21 10.23 -1.75 -13.12
C ASP A 21 11.31 -1.96 -12.06
N TRP A 22 11.56 -0.91 -11.25
CA TRP A 22 12.50 -1.02 -10.14
C TRP A 22 12.05 -2.03 -9.08
N LEU A 23 10.77 -2.01 -8.68
CA LEU A 23 10.23 -2.96 -7.71
C LEU A 23 10.30 -4.41 -8.22
N GLN A 24 10.03 -4.63 -9.51
CA GLN A 24 10.14 -5.95 -10.15
C GLN A 24 11.59 -6.43 -10.20
N ALA A 25 12.52 -5.58 -10.64
CA ALA A 25 13.94 -5.91 -10.71
C ALA A 25 14.55 -6.25 -9.35
N ASN A 26 13.97 -5.74 -8.26
CA ASN A 26 14.42 -6.00 -6.88
C ASN A 26 13.61 -7.09 -6.17
N GLY A 27 12.67 -7.77 -6.86
CA GLY A 27 11.90 -8.88 -6.29
C GLY A 27 10.95 -8.47 -5.15
N VAL A 28 10.51 -7.22 -5.11
CA VAL A 28 9.68 -6.68 -4.01
C VAL A 28 8.22 -7.16 -4.11
N GLY A 29 7.83 -7.82 -5.21
CA GLY A 29 6.45 -8.30 -5.44
C GLY A 29 5.98 -9.45 -4.53
N ASN A 30 6.86 -10.06 -3.73
CA ASN A 30 6.52 -11.21 -2.89
C ASN A 30 5.81 -10.84 -1.57
N GLY A 31 5.74 -9.56 -1.21
CA GLY A 31 5.14 -9.11 0.05
C GLY A 31 4.33 -7.82 -0.08
N PRO A 32 3.60 -7.42 0.97
CA PRO A 32 2.78 -6.23 0.95
C PRO A 32 3.63 -4.95 0.93
N LEU A 33 3.37 -4.09 -0.06
CA LEU A 33 3.91 -2.73 -0.12
C LEU A 33 3.27 -1.89 0.99
N SER A 34 4.13 -1.27 1.79
CA SER A 34 3.72 -0.44 2.92
C SER A 34 3.86 1.03 2.55
N PHE A 35 2.78 1.79 2.68
CA PHE A 35 2.74 3.20 2.33
C PHE A 35 2.72 4.09 3.57
N ALA A 36 3.52 5.15 3.52
CA ALA A 36 3.66 6.19 4.52
C ALA A 36 3.95 7.53 3.84
N GLY A 37 3.64 8.64 4.51
CA GLY A 37 3.84 10.01 4.02
C GLY A 37 2.55 10.82 3.89
N VAL A 38 2.59 11.88 3.09
CA VAL A 38 1.47 12.83 2.94
C VAL A 38 1.22 13.22 1.48
N THR A 39 -0.02 13.55 1.07
CA THR A 39 -1.25 13.48 1.86
C THR A 39 -2.01 12.16 1.68
N THR A 40 -2.66 11.66 2.74
CA THR A 40 -3.36 10.36 2.76
C THR A 40 -4.35 10.21 1.61
N ASN A 41 -5.18 11.23 1.38
CA ASN A 41 -6.27 11.21 0.40
C ASN A 41 -5.84 11.59 -1.03
N ASN A 42 -4.60 12.04 -1.25
CA ASN A 42 -4.10 12.38 -2.60
C ASN A 42 -2.94 11.46 -2.97
N CYS A 43 -1.69 11.86 -2.68
CA CYS A 43 -0.49 11.15 -3.15
C CYS A 43 -0.44 9.70 -2.65
N ILE A 44 -0.83 9.44 -1.39
CA ILE A 44 -0.82 8.09 -0.84
C ILE A 44 -1.90 7.25 -1.51
N LEU A 45 -3.15 7.71 -1.53
CA LEU A 45 -4.25 7.01 -2.17
C LEU A 45 -3.96 6.74 -3.66
N ALA A 46 -3.52 7.74 -4.42
CA ALA A 46 -3.20 7.58 -5.83
C ALA A 46 -2.07 6.56 -6.08
N THR A 47 -1.00 6.62 -5.29
CA THR A 47 0.12 5.66 -5.42
C THR A 47 -0.31 4.24 -5.02
N LEU A 48 -1.14 4.12 -3.99
CA LEU A 48 -1.66 2.84 -3.50
C LEU A 48 -2.60 2.21 -4.53
N THR A 49 -3.49 3.01 -5.13
CA THR A 49 -4.39 2.56 -6.19
C THR A 49 -3.61 2.08 -7.41
N ASP A 50 -2.56 2.79 -7.83
CA ASP A 50 -1.69 2.33 -8.92
C ASP A 50 -0.95 1.04 -8.56
N ALA A 51 -0.43 0.92 -7.33
CA ALA A 51 0.19 -0.32 -6.88
C ALA A 51 -0.79 -1.50 -6.91
N PHE A 52 -2.04 -1.27 -6.49
CA PHE A 52 -3.09 -2.27 -6.57
C PHE A 52 -3.35 -2.70 -8.02
N PHE A 53 -3.45 -1.76 -8.96
CA PHE A 53 -3.62 -2.07 -10.39
C PHE A 53 -2.42 -2.82 -10.99
N GLN A 54 -1.23 -2.63 -10.43
CA GLN A 54 -0.02 -3.39 -10.77
C GLN A 54 0.10 -4.73 -10.01
N ARG A 55 -0.98 -5.17 -9.34
CA ARG A 55 -1.12 -6.44 -8.61
C ARG A 55 -0.23 -6.57 -7.36
N TYR A 56 0.18 -5.46 -6.77
CA TYR A 56 0.83 -5.50 -5.45
C TYR A 56 -0.22 -5.60 -4.35
N LEU A 57 0.10 -6.37 -3.30
CA LEU A 57 -0.60 -6.26 -2.03
C LEU A 57 -0.24 -4.92 -1.39
N VAL A 58 -1.25 -4.16 -0.96
CA VAL A 58 -1.05 -2.79 -0.46
C VAL A 58 -1.54 -2.64 0.97
N ARG A 59 -0.77 -1.92 1.80
CA ARG A 59 -1.19 -1.53 3.14
C ARG A 59 -0.72 -0.13 3.53
N VAL A 60 -1.54 0.60 4.26
CA VAL A 60 -1.18 1.92 4.82
C VAL A 60 -0.88 1.81 6.31
N ILE A 61 0.17 2.48 6.78
CA ILE A 61 0.47 2.60 8.21
C ILE A 61 -0.25 3.83 8.75
N ARG A 62 -1.27 3.62 9.60
CA ARG A 62 -2.17 4.68 10.06
C ARG A 62 -1.45 5.84 10.73
N GLU A 63 -0.43 5.55 11.53
CA GLU A 63 0.33 6.53 12.30
C GLU A 63 1.40 7.25 11.45
N CYS A 64 1.71 6.75 10.25
CA CYS A 64 2.74 7.32 9.38
C CYS A 64 2.15 8.04 8.15
N VAL A 65 0.85 8.30 8.14
CA VAL A 65 0.21 9.12 7.11
C VAL A 65 -0.56 10.28 7.71
N GLY A 66 -0.80 11.31 6.90
CA GLY A 66 -1.55 12.49 7.32
C GLY A 66 -2.26 13.18 6.16
N ALA A 67 -3.46 13.69 6.41
CA ALA A 67 -4.15 14.62 5.50
C ALA A 67 -4.28 16.01 6.12
N VAL A 68 -4.63 17.01 5.30
CA VAL A 68 -4.84 18.40 5.75
C VAL A 68 -5.99 18.50 6.75
N ASN A 69 -7.02 17.66 6.61
CA ASN A 69 -8.14 17.61 7.53
C ASN A 69 -8.49 16.15 7.89
N LYS A 70 -9.06 15.96 9.08
CA LYS A 70 -9.35 14.62 9.60
C LYS A 70 -10.45 13.88 8.82
N LYS A 71 -11.40 14.63 8.23
CA LYS A 71 -12.51 14.04 7.46
C LYS A 71 -11.98 13.32 6.22
N SER A 72 -11.15 13.99 5.42
CA SER A 72 -10.53 13.45 4.21
C SER A 72 -9.62 12.26 4.53
N GLU A 73 -8.92 12.30 5.67
CA GLU A 73 -8.12 11.15 6.13
C GLU A 73 -9.00 9.93 6.42
N VAL A 74 -10.08 10.12 7.18
CA VAL A 74 -11.02 9.03 7.53
C VAL A 74 -11.72 8.48 6.28
N GLU A 75 -12.09 9.35 5.34
CA GLU A 75 -12.68 8.93 4.06
C GLU A 75 -11.68 8.12 3.23
N ALA A 76 -10.42 8.55 3.13
CA ALA A 76 -9.38 7.80 2.43
C ALA A 76 -9.14 6.42 3.06
N PHE A 77 -9.11 6.32 4.39
CA PHE A 77 -8.98 5.00 5.05
C PHE A 77 -10.14 4.08 4.73
N LYS A 78 -11.38 4.59 4.75
CA LYS A 78 -12.56 3.80 4.36
C LYS A 78 -12.46 3.32 2.91
N GLU A 79 -11.97 4.16 2.01
CA GLU A 79 -11.81 3.80 0.60
C GLU A 79 -10.76 2.71 0.43
N ILE A 80 -9.60 2.84 1.10
CA ILE A 80 -8.53 1.85 1.08
C ILE A 80 -9.03 0.50 1.58
N GLU A 81 -9.67 0.47 2.76
CA GLU A 81 -10.17 -0.77 3.37
C GLU A 81 -11.29 -1.42 2.56
N ARG A 82 -12.08 -0.62 1.85
CA ARG A 82 -13.23 -1.11 1.09
C ARG A 82 -12.85 -1.67 -0.27
N TYR A 83 -11.86 -1.08 -0.95
CA TYR A 83 -11.63 -1.35 -2.37
C TYR A 83 -10.22 -1.85 -2.71
N TYR A 84 -9.21 -1.52 -1.92
CA TYR A 84 -7.82 -1.66 -2.39
C TYR A 84 -6.97 -2.57 -1.50
N GLY A 85 -7.02 -2.41 -0.18
CA GLY A 85 -6.13 -3.15 0.71
C GLY A 85 -6.44 -2.93 2.17
N SER A 86 -5.41 -2.99 3.02
CA SER A 86 -5.59 -2.88 4.47
C SER A 86 -4.97 -1.61 5.04
N THR A 87 -5.44 -1.19 6.21
CA THR A 87 -4.71 -0.25 7.04
C THR A 87 -4.21 -0.97 8.28
N VAL A 88 -2.94 -0.76 8.61
CA VAL A 88 -2.27 -1.39 9.73
C VAL A 88 -1.80 -0.34 10.71
N ARG A 89 -1.69 -0.73 11.98
CA ARG A 89 -1.00 0.09 12.98
C ARG A 89 0.49 -0.20 12.97
N ALA A 90 1.29 0.81 13.30
CA ALA A 90 2.73 0.69 13.42
C ALA A 90 3.14 -0.38 14.44
N GLU A 91 2.40 -0.58 15.53
CA GLU A 91 2.77 -1.57 16.56
C GLU A 91 2.64 -3.02 16.02
N SER A 92 1.64 -3.29 15.19
CA SER A 92 1.41 -4.62 14.61
C SER A 92 2.53 -5.04 13.64
N MET A 93 3.24 -4.07 13.06
CA MET A 93 4.37 -4.32 12.15
C MET A 93 5.63 -4.80 12.87
N ILE A 94 5.82 -4.38 14.12
CA ILE A 94 7.01 -4.72 14.92
C ILE A 94 6.91 -6.16 15.44
N GLN A 95 5.70 -6.66 15.66
CA GLN A 95 5.47 -8.02 16.16
C GLN A 95 5.58 -9.11 15.07
N SER A 96 5.31 -8.77 13.80
CA SER A 96 5.39 -9.74 12.71
C SER A 96 6.83 -10.15 12.34
N SER A 97 7.85 -9.41 12.78
CA SER A 97 9.25 -9.78 12.49
C SER A 97 9.80 -10.93 13.36
N SER A 98 9.05 -11.42 14.35
CA SER A 98 9.45 -12.57 15.19
C SER A 98 8.65 -13.86 14.93
N THR A 99 7.65 -13.82 14.05
CA THR A 99 6.80 -14.99 13.75
C THR A 99 6.58 -15.09 12.25
N ASP A 100 7.61 -15.51 11.53
CA ASP A 100 7.41 -16.22 10.26
C ASP A 100 6.84 -17.60 10.57
N ARG A 101 5.52 -17.65 10.75
CA ARG A 101 4.70 -18.67 10.12
C ARG A 101 3.58 -17.90 9.45
N VAL A 102 3.55 -18.02 8.13
CA VAL A 102 2.36 -17.83 7.32
C VAL A 102 1.27 -18.66 7.97
N GLU A 103 0.48 -18.04 8.85
CA GLU A 103 -0.88 -18.46 9.06
C GLU A 103 -1.59 -17.92 7.83
N GLU A 104 -1.89 -18.83 6.91
CA GLU A 104 -2.88 -18.62 5.87
C GLU A 104 -4.17 -18.22 6.56
N ALA A 105 -4.31 -16.91 6.80
CA ALA A 105 -5.62 -16.32 6.91
C ALA A 105 -6.20 -16.44 5.49
N GLU A 106 -6.81 -17.59 5.21
CA GLU A 106 -8.07 -17.65 4.48
C GLU A 106 -9.05 -16.70 5.19
N ALA A 107 -8.83 -15.39 5.03
CA ALA A 107 -9.95 -14.52 4.89
C ALA A 107 -10.53 -14.91 3.53
N ASP A 108 -11.79 -15.33 3.54
CA ASP A 108 -12.69 -15.40 2.39
C ASP A 108 -12.75 -14.03 1.67
N VAL A 109 -11.63 -13.58 1.13
CA VAL A 109 -11.55 -12.55 0.11
C VAL A 109 -11.77 -13.35 -1.16
N ALA A 110 -13.05 -13.54 -1.49
CA ALA A 110 -13.44 -14.01 -2.81
C ALA A 110 -12.60 -13.23 -3.83
N ASP A 111 -11.74 -13.92 -4.56
CA ASP A 111 -10.96 -13.35 -5.65
C ASP A 111 -11.97 -12.69 -6.61
N PRO A 112 -12.03 -11.34 -6.66
CA PRO A 112 -13.01 -10.65 -7.48
C PRO A 112 -12.72 -10.82 -8.98
N PHE A 113 -11.62 -11.49 -9.34
CA PHE A 113 -11.21 -11.79 -10.71
C PHE A 113 -11.26 -13.27 -11.06
N SER A 114 -11.80 -14.14 -10.20
CA SER A 114 -12.11 -15.52 -10.58
C SER A 114 -13.22 -15.52 -11.64
N PRO A 115 -12.99 -16.03 -12.87
CA PRO A 115 -14.04 -16.09 -13.88
C PRO A 115 -15.15 -17.06 -13.45
N ALA A 116 -16.41 -16.64 -13.65
CA ALA A 116 -17.61 -17.42 -13.36
C ALA A 116 -17.75 -18.68 -14.23
#